data_AF-A0A7Y6RFV6-F1
#
_entry.id   AF-A0A7Y6RFV6-F1
#
_cell.length_a   1.000
_cell.length_b   1.000
_cell.length_c   1.000
_cell.angle_alpha   90.00
_cell.angle_beta   90.00
_cell.angle_gamma   90.00
#
_symmetry.space_group_name_H-M   'P 1'
#
loop_
_entity.id
_entity.type
_entity.pdbx_description
1 polymer ?
#
loop_
_entity_poly.entity_id
_entity_poly.type
_entity_poly.pdbx_seq_one_letter_code
_entity_poly.pdbx_strand_id
1 'polypeptide(L)'
;MKALAGITIISAALLAGCESGDIKTAKETVASELRDPESAQFRNIIKTKENEWGVVTVCGEVNGKNSYGGYVGFQRFVNSPPSNRVYMEKSWLTFDDLWDDNCSNS
;
A
#
# COMPACT_ATOMS: atom_id res chain seq x y z
N MET A 1 -2.18 7.08 58.75
CA MET A 1 -2.93 7.36 57.51
C MET A 1 -1.98 7.17 56.34
N LYS A 2 -2.22 6.15 55.51
CA LYS A 2 -1.39 5.82 54.34
C LYS A 2 -2.02 6.52 53.13
N ALA A 3 -1.25 7.27 52.36
CA ALA A 3 -1.64 7.69 51.02
C ALA A 3 -0.47 7.39 50.09
N LEU A 4 -0.46 6.16 49.55
CA LEU A 4 0.36 5.82 48.38
C LEU A 4 -0.43 6.31 47.17
N ALA A 5 0.01 7.41 46.56
CA ALA A 5 -0.50 7.85 45.27
C ALA A 5 0.00 6.85 44.22
N GLY A 6 -0.90 5.96 43.77
CA GLY A 6 -0.64 5.01 42.70
C GLY A 6 -0.46 5.74 41.38
N ILE A 7 0.76 5.71 40.83
CA ILE A 7 1.01 6.07 39.44
C ILE A 7 0.63 4.85 38.61
N THR A 8 -0.57 4.85 38.04
CA THR A 8 -0.95 3.90 37.01
C THR A 8 -0.18 4.26 35.74
N ILE A 9 0.89 3.52 35.46
CA ILE A 9 1.54 3.52 34.15
C ILE A 9 0.51 2.92 33.18
N ILE A 10 -0.15 3.78 32.40
CA ILE A 10 -0.95 3.34 31.26
C ILE A 10 0.05 2.78 30.26
N SER A 11 0.19 1.46 30.25
CA SER A 11 0.95 0.74 29.23
C SER A 11 0.35 1.09 27.88
N ALA A 12 1.02 1.99 27.14
CA ALA A 12 0.78 2.19 25.74
C ALA A 12 1.25 0.92 25.02
N ALA A 13 0.36 -0.06 24.90
CA ALA A 13 0.55 -1.18 23.99
C ALA A 13 0.61 -0.59 22.58
N LEU A 14 1.83 -0.39 22.07
CA LEU A 14 2.11 -0.14 20.68
C LEU A 14 1.59 -1.35 19.90
N LEU A 15 0.36 -1.27 19.43
CA LEU A 15 -0.16 -2.16 18.39
C LEU A 15 0.55 -1.79 17.09
N ALA A 16 1.81 -2.20 16.96
CA ALA A 16 2.48 -2.28 15.68
C ALA A 16 1.76 -3.37 14.89
N GLY A 17 0.75 -2.96 14.10
CA GLY A 17 0.16 -3.85 13.11
C GLY A 17 1.27 -4.33 12.18
N CYS A 18 1.50 -5.64 12.14
CA CYS A 18 2.49 -6.22 11.24
C CYS A 18 1.95 -6.12 9.81
N GLU A 19 2.40 -5.12 9.05
CA GLU A 19 2.21 -5.10 7.61
C GLU A 19 3.20 -6.10 6.98
N SER A 20 2.71 -6.95 6.06
CA SER A 20 3.59 -7.92 5.41
C SER A 20 4.67 -7.22 4.58
N GLY A 21 5.88 -7.77 4.53
CA GLY A 21 7.00 -7.20 3.77
C GLY A 21 6.66 -6.86 2.32
N ASP A 22 5.91 -7.73 1.64
CA ASP A 22 5.50 -7.52 0.25
C ASP A 22 4.63 -6.26 0.08
N ILE A 23 3.67 -6.05 0.98
CA ILE A 23 2.81 -4.86 0.94
C ILE A 23 3.64 -3.60 1.20
N LYS A 24 4.55 -3.65 2.18
CA LYS A 24 5.44 -2.52 2.49
C LYS A 24 6.28 -2.15 1.27
N THR A 25 6.95 -3.12 0.64
CA THR A 25 7.77 -2.90 -0.56
C THR A 25 6.94 -2.40 -1.73
N ALA A 26 5.73 -2.94 -1.94
CA ALA A 26 4.82 -2.48 -2.98
C ALA A 26 4.42 -1.01 -2.76
N LYS A 27 4.03 -0.63 -1.53
CA LYS A 27 3.69 0.76 -1.19
C LYS A 27 4.85 1.71 -1.41
N GLU A 28 6.06 1.34 -0.98
CA GLU A 28 7.27 2.16 -1.19
C GLU A 28 7.55 2.36 -2.68
N THR A 29 7.45 1.30 -3.47
CA THR A 29 7.68 1.36 -4.92
C THR A 29 6.61 2.21 -5.60
N VAL A 30 5.33 2.00 -5.29
CA VAL A 30 4.23 2.78 -5.87
C VAL A 30 4.31 4.26 -5.46
N ALA A 31 4.68 4.54 -4.21
CA ALA A 31 4.87 5.92 -3.74
C ALA A 31 5.97 6.64 -4.53
N SER A 32 7.06 5.94 -4.89
CA SER A 32 8.14 6.53 -5.71
C SER A 32 7.71 6.92 -7.13
N GLU A 33 6.60 6.39 -7.63
CA GLU A 33 6.00 6.79 -8.92
C GLU A 33 5.16 8.08 -8.81
N LEU A 34 4.87 8.54 -7.59
CA LEU A 34 4.13 9.78 -7.39
C LEU A 34 5.06 10.99 -7.45
N ARG A 35 4.49 12.14 -7.82
CA ARG A 35 5.23 13.41 -7.85
C ARG A 35 5.73 13.85 -6.47
N ASP A 36 4.94 13.59 -5.44
CA ASP A 36 5.31 13.80 -4.03
C ASP A 36 5.14 12.45 -3.30
N PRO A 37 6.19 11.63 -3.19
CA PRO A 37 6.11 10.29 -2.60
C PRO A 37 5.57 10.28 -1.17
N GLU A 38 5.93 11.27 -0.35
CA GLU A 38 5.48 11.41 1.04
C GLU A 38 3.98 11.74 1.15
N SER A 39 3.36 12.17 0.05
CA SER A 39 1.92 12.43 0.02
C SER A 39 1.06 11.17 -0.18
N ALA A 40 1.68 10.02 -0.45
CA ALA A 40 1.00 8.80 -0.84
C ALA A 40 -0.06 8.39 0.19
N GLN A 41 -1.29 8.19 -0.29
CA GLN A 41 -2.38 7.60 0.47
C GLN A 41 -2.80 6.31 -0.20
N PHE A 42 -2.82 5.23 0.56
CA PHE A 42 -3.15 3.90 0.07
C PHE A 42 -4.47 3.41 0.65
N ARG A 43 -5.26 2.70 -0.16
CA ARG A 43 -6.48 2.01 0.28
C ARG A 43 -6.74 0.77 -0.58
N ASN A 44 -7.68 -0.07 -0.13
CA ASN A 44 -8.13 -1.26 -0.86
C ASN A 44 -6.97 -2.15 -1.33
N ILE A 45 -6.01 -2.37 -0.43
CA ILE A 45 -4.82 -3.19 -0.70
C ILE A 45 -5.21 -4.67 -0.75
N ILE A 46 -4.80 -5.34 -1.82
CA ILE A 46 -5.00 -6.76 -2.08
C ILE A 46 -3.63 -7.39 -2.27
N LYS A 47 -3.37 -8.51 -1.60
CA LYS A 47 -2.15 -9.31 -1.76
C LYS A 47 -2.54 -10.68 -2.29
N THR A 48 -2.00 -11.08 -3.42
CA THR A 48 -2.25 -12.41 -3.96
C THR A 48 -1.50 -13.47 -3.15
N LYS A 49 -1.93 -14.72 -3.29
CA LYS A 49 -1.08 -15.85 -2.92
C LYS A 49 0.16 -15.86 -3.81
N GLU A 50 1.23 -16.44 -3.28
CA GLU A 50 2.42 -16.77 -4.06
C GLU A 50 2.04 -17.77 -5.16
N ASN A 51 2.41 -17.48 -6.40
CA ASN A 51 2.19 -18.39 -7.52
C ASN A 51 3.31 -19.45 -7.63
N GLU A 52 3.23 -20.35 -8.62
CA GLU A 52 4.20 -21.44 -8.81
C GLU A 52 5.65 -20.97 -9.08
N TRP A 53 5.85 -19.69 -9.38
CA TRP A 53 7.16 -19.08 -9.58
C TRP A 53 7.65 -18.25 -8.39
N GLY A 54 6.99 -18.33 -7.24
CA GLY A 54 7.39 -17.58 -6.05
C GLY A 54 7.02 -16.09 -6.09
N VAL A 55 6.10 -15.70 -6.98
CA VAL A 55 5.72 -14.29 -7.16
C VAL A 55 4.45 -13.97 -6.40
N VAL A 56 4.51 -12.88 -5.63
CA VAL A 56 3.39 -12.27 -4.93
C VAL A 56 3.06 -10.93 -5.58
N THR A 57 1.83 -10.79 -6.08
CA THR A 57 1.34 -9.52 -6.63
C THR A 57 0.62 -8.74 -5.54
N VAL A 58 0.85 -7.42 -5.48
CA VAL A 58 0.13 -6.50 -4.60
C VAL A 58 -0.62 -5.49 -5.47
N CYS A 59 -1.93 -5.43 -5.29
CA CYS A 59 -2.80 -4.47 -5.95
C CYS A 59 -3.38 -3.50 -4.92
N GLY A 60 -3.91 -2.38 -5.40
CA GLY A 60 -4.75 -1.52 -4.59
C GLY A 60 -4.96 -0.18 -5.25
N GLU A 61 -5.26 0.82 -4.43
CA GLU A 61 -5.44 2.19 -4.89
C GLU A 61 -4.46 3.12 -4.20
N VAL A 62 -3.94 4.08 -4.98
CA VAL A 62 -3.05 5.13 -4.51
C VAL A 62 -3.57 6.50 -4.91
N ASN A 63 -3.43 7.46 -4.01
CA ASN A 63 -3.63 8.88 -4.27
C ASN A 63 -2.37 9.66 -3.88
N GLY A 64 -2.13 10.78 -4.53
CA GLY A 64 -0.97 11.65 -4.30
C GLY A 64 -1.29 13.09 -4.65
N LYS A 65 -0.49 14.00 -4.11
CA LYS A 65 -0.61 15.43 -4.39
C LYS A 65 -0.09 15.76 -5.79
N ASN A 66 -0.78 16.65 -6.48
CA ASN A 66 -0.31 17.25 -7.73
C ASN A 66 0.66 18.42 -7.47
N SER A 67 1.02 19.17 -8.52
CA SER A 67 1.92 20.31 -8.41
C SER A 67 1.42 21.49 -7.61
N TYR A 68 0.12 21.54 -7.34
CA TYR A 68 -0.55 22.57 -6.56
C TYR A 68 -0.79 22.13 -5.11
N GLY A 69 -0.30 20.96 -4.71
CA GLY A 69 -0.43 20.42 -3.34
C GLY A 69 -1.78 19.77 -3.04
N GLY A 70 -2.66 19.64 -4.05
CA GLY A 70 -3.99 19.04 -3.91
C GLY A 70 -4.02 17.57 -4.32
N TYR A 71 -4.84 16.77 -3.63
CA TYR A 71 -5.14 15.39 -4.00
C TYR A 71 -6.10 15.33 -5.20
N VAL A 72 -5.78 14.51 -6.20
CA VAL A 72 -6.53 14.44 -7.48
C VAL A 72 -7.44 13.22 -7.60
N GLY A 73 -7.50 12.41 -6.53
CA GLY A 73 -8.31 11.20 -6.47
C GLY A 73 -7.47 9.94 -6.61
N PHE A 74 -8.01 8.86 -6.07
CA PHE A 74 -7.39 7.55 -6.11
C PHE A 74 -7.36 6.99 -7.53
N GLN A 75 -6.31 6.24 -7.83
CA GLN A 75 -6.19 5.42 -9.04
C GLN A 75 -5.69 4.03 -8.66
N ARG A 76 -6.07 3.02 -9.43
CA ARG A 76 -5.63 1.64 -9.19
C ARG A 76 -4.16 1.46 -9.54
N PHE A 77 -3.49 0.54 -8.86
CA PHE A 77 -2.15 0.08 -9.18
C PHE A 77 -2.03 -1.45 -9.08
N VAL A 78 -1.07 -2.01 -9.81
CA VAL A 78 -0.61 -3.39 -9.71
C VAL A 78 0.91 -3.40 -9.58
N ASN A 79 1.45 -4.03 -8.55
CA ASN A 79 2.88 -4.27 -8.36
C ASN A 79 3.13 -5.78 -8.41
N SER A 80 3.89 -6.23 -9.42
CA SER A 80 4.18 -7.66 -9.64
C SER A 80 5.70 -7.88 -9.82
N PRO A 81 6.39 -8.48 -8.82
CA PRO A 81 7.76 -8.99 -8.94
C PRO A 81 7.85 -10.09 -10.02
N PRO A 82 9.03 -10.41 -10.59
CA PRO A 82 10.38 -10.05 -10.14
C PRO A 82 10.90 -8.69 -10.65
N SER A 83 10.16 -7.99 -11.53
CA SER A 83 10.66 -6.74 -12.12
C SER A 83 10.49 -5.49 -11.24
N ASN A 84 9.86 -5.63 -10.06
CA ASN A 84 9.39 -4.54 -9.20
C ASN A 84 8.66 -3.43 -9.98
N ARG A 85 8.01 -3.79 -11.10
CA ARG A 85 7.29 -2.84 -11.94
C ARG A 85 5.97 -2.49 -11.29
N VAL A 86 5.67 -1.19 -11.33
CA VAL A 86 4.38 -0.64 -10.95
C VAL A 86 3.61 -0.30 -12.21
N TYR A 87 2.42 -0.87 -12.33
CA TYR A 87 1.46 -0.50 -13.37
C TYR A 87 0.42 0.40 -12.71
N MET A 88 0.29 1.62 -13.20
CA MET A 88 -0.69 2.62 -12.73
C MET A 88 -1.83 2.72 -13.73
N GLU A 89 -3.08 2.69 -13.26
CA GLU A 89 -4.28 2.71 -14.11
C GLU A 89 -4.23 3.78 -15.20
N LYS A 90 -3.81 5.00 -14.85
CA LYS A 90 -3.80 6.13 -15.79
C LYS A 90 -2.64 6.10 -16.80
N SER A 91 -1.68 5.18 -16.64
CA SER A 91 -0.47 5.09 -17.47
C SER A 91 -0.54 3.98 -18.52
N TRP A 92 -1.54 3.09 -18.47
CA TRP A 92 -1.59 1.89 -19.31
C TRP A 92 -2.98 1.68 -19.93
N LEU A 93 -3.04 1.49 -21.24
CA LEU A 93 -4.31 1.31 -21.99
C LEU A 93 -5.02 -0.01 -21.65
N THR A 94 -4.27 -1.06 -21.33
CA THR A 94 -4.78 -2.42 -21.02
C THR A 94 -4.71 -2.70 -19.52
N PHE A 95 -4.84 -1.66 -18.69
CA PHE A 95 -4.74 -1.83 -17.24
C PHE A 95 -5.86 -2.71 -16.69
N ASP A 96 -7.06 -2.63 -17.24
CA ASP A 96 -8.20 -3.41 -16.78
C ASP A 96 -7.98 -4.92 -16.93
N ASP A 97 -7.41 -5.36 -18.05
CA ASP A 97 -7.04 -6.77 -18.27
C ASP A 97 -6.03 -7.24 -17.21
N LEU A 98 -5.00 -6.42 -16.96
CA LEU A 98 -3.99 -6.72 -15.93
C LEU A 98 -4.61 -6.81 -14.53
N TRP A 99 -5.53 -5.90 -14.21
CA TRP A 99 -6.23 -5.88 -12.93
C TRP A 99 -7.11 -7.12 -12.79
N ASP A 100 -7.86 -7.50 -13.82
CA ASP A 100 -8.77 -8.65 -13.75
C ASP A 100 -8.03 -9.98 -13.61
N ASP A 101 -6.91 -10.12 -14.30
CA ASP A 101 -6.06 -11.31 -14.22
C ASP A 101 -5.40 -11.49 -12.84
N ASN A 102 -5.09 -10.39 -12.14
CA ASN A 102 -4.27 -10.43 -10.93
C ASN A 102 -5.01 -10.10 -9.62
N CYS A 103 -6.02 -9.24 -9.69
CA CYS A 103 -6.56 -8.51 -8.54
C CYS A 103 -8.06 -8.72 -8.31
N SER A 104 -8.84 -9.11 -9.33
CA SER A 104 -10.30 -9.25 -9.24
C SER A 104 -10.77 -10.57 -8.62
N ASN A 105 -9.90 -11.57 -8.45
CA ASN A 105 -10.23 -12.90 -7.93
C ASN A 105 -9.28 -13.40 -6.82
N SER A 106 -8.54 -12.49 -6.18
CA SER A 106 -7.46 -12.79 -5.23
C SER A 106 -7.94 -13.12 -3.81
#